data_AF-A0A8J7JXF1-F1
#
_entry.id   AF-A0A8J7JXF1-F1
#
_cell.length_a   1.000
_cell.length_b   1.000
_cell.length_c   1.000
_cell.angle_alpha   90.00
_cell.angle_beta   90.00
_cell.angle_gamma   90.00
#
_symmetry.space_group_name_H-M   'P 1'
#
loop_
_entity.id
_entity.type
_entity.pdbx_description
1 polymer ?
#
loop_
_entity_poly.entity_id
_entity_poly.type
_entity_poly.pdbx_seq_one_letter_code
_entity_poly.pdbx_strand_id
1 'polypeptide(L)'
;MNNPSSYSIADQLLTDLKHEQQFVNLIIRGCIEHRWALGDEEKETAKAMVYNAFETYAVSRGISVPDAEAFCEQHLDELIEQIQAVL
;
A
#
# COMPACT_ATOMS: atom_id res chain seq x y z
N MET A 1 21.24 22.06 8.32
CA MET A 1 20.97 20.71 8.85
C MET A 1 19.80 20.16 8.05
N ASN A 2 20.06 19.37 7.01
CA ASN A 2 19.02 18.78 6.19
C ASN A 2 18.74 17.38 6.74
N ASN A 3 17.58 17.19 7.39
CA ASN A 3 17.13 15.87 7.83
C ASN A 3 16.84 15.01 6.59
N PRO A 4 17.49 13.84 6.40
CA PRO A 4 17.26 12.97 5.25
C PRO A 4 16.08 11.99 5.44
N SER A 5 15.19 12.23 6.40
CA SER A 5 14.29 11.22 6.94
C SER A 5 12.82 11.42 6.52
N SER A 6 12.56 11.41 5.22
CA SER A 6 11.20 11.30 4.68
C SER A 6 11.23 10.64 3.30
N TYR A 7 11.84 9.47 3.18
CA TYR A 7 11.36 8.57 2.13
C TYR A 7 9.90 8.26 2.49
N SER A 8 8.98 8.59 1.59
CA SER A 8 7.57 8.33 1.85
C SER A 8 7.38 6.82 2.05
N ILE A 9 6.40 6.40 2.84
CA ILE A 9 6.12 4.96 3.02
C ILE A 9 5.86 4.29 1.65
N ALA A 10 5.36 5.06 0.67
CA ALA A 10 5.26 4.64 -0.73
C ALA A 10 6.63 4.35 -1.38
N ASP A 11 7.65 5.20 -1.20
CA ASP A 11 9.01 4.95 -1.70
C ASP A 11 9.64 3.72 -1.05
N GLN A 12 9.38 3.52 0.24
CA GLN A 12 9.83 2.35 0.98
C GLN A 12 9.15 1.08 0.43
N LEU A 13 7.85 1.12 0.18
CA LEU A 13 7.10 0.03 -0.46
C LEU A 13 7.60 -0.29 -1.87
N LEU A 14 7.87 0.72 -2.70
CA LEU A 14 8.43 0.55 -4.04
C LEU A 14 9.85 -0.03 -4.02
N THR A 15 10.62 0.31 -2.98
CA THR A 15 11.96 -0.25 -2.76
C THR A 15 11.87 -1.70 -2.30
N ASP A 16 11.00 -1.97 -1.32
CA ASP A 16 10.77 -3.29 -0.75
C ASP A 16 10.11 -4.23 -1.79
N LEU A 17 9.39 -3.71 -2.78
CA LEU A 17 8.84 -4.44 -3.94
C LEU A 17 9.91 -5.26 -4.69
N LYS A 18 11.16 -4.79 -4.66
CA LYS A 18 12.27 -5.48 -5.31
C LYS A 18 12.83 -6.62 -4.45
N HIS A 19 12.55 -6.66 -3.15
CA HIS A 19 13.32 -7.45 -2.16
C HIS A 19 12.47 -8.26 -1.17
N GLU A 20 11.29 -7.80 -0.73
CA GLU A 20 10.41 -8.48 0.23
C GLU A 20 9.08 -8.88 -0.43
N GLN A 21 8.92 -10.19 -0.68
CA GLN A 21 7.88 -10.66 -1.60
C GLN A 21 6.47 -10.75 -1.00
N GLN A 22 6.24 -11.18 0.25
CA GLN A 22 4.88 -11.62 0.61
C GLN A 22 3.86 -10.49 0.83
N PHE A 23 4.13 -9.52 1.70
CA PHE A 23 3.17 -8.45 1.99
C PHE A 23 3.07 -7.45 0.84
N VAL A 24 4.20 -7.13 0.21
CA VAL A 24 4.21 -6.23 -0.94
C VAL A 24 3.48 -6.85 -2.14
N ASN A 25 3.61 -8.17 -2.38
CA ASN A 25 2.82 -8.84 -3.44
C ASN A 25 1.31 -8.82 -3.14
N LEU A 26 0.90 -8.87 -1.88
CA LEU A 26 -0.52 -8.78 -1.52
C LEU A 26 -1.07 -7.36 -1.75
N ILE A 27 -0.30 -6.32 -1.41
CA ILE A 27 -0.62 -4.92 -1.71
C ILE A 27 -0.75 -4.73 -3.23
N ILE A 28 0.23 -5.18 -4.02
CA ILE A 28 0.20 -5.10 -5.49
C ILE A 28 -1.01 -5.84 -6.05
N ARG A 29 -1.27 -7.06 -5.57
CA ARG A 29 -2.40 -7.86 -6.04
C ARG A 29 -3.72 -7.13 -5.77
N GLY A 30 -3.92 -6.59 -4.57
CA GLY A 30 -5.10 -5.77 -4.27
C GLY A 30 -5.24 -4.56 -5.20
N CYS A 31 -4.13 -3.88 -5.54
CA CYS A 31 -4.16 -2.75 -6.49
C CYS A 31 -4.52 -3.18 -7.92
N ILE A 32 -4.06 -4.36 -8.36
CA ILE A 32 -4.41 -4.94 -9.67
C ILE A 32 -5.89 -5.32 -9.68
N GLU A 33 -6.38 -6.04 -8.68
CA GLU A 33 -7.79 -6.43 -8.57
C GLU A 33 -8.69 -5.18 -8.57
N HIS A 34 -8.29 -4.10 -7.87
CA HIS A 34 -9.01 -2.82 -7.86
C HIS A 34 -9.12 -2.19 -9.26
N ARG A 35 -8.07 -2.30 -10.09
CA ARG A 35 -8.06 -1.79 -11.46
C ARG A 35 -9.03 -2.53 -12.38
N TRP A 36 -9.14 -3.84 -12.20
CA TRP A 36 -9.95 -4.71 -13.05
C TRP A 36 -11.37 -4.92 -12.51
N ALA A 37 -11.66 -4.46 -11.29
CA ALA A 37 -12.98 -4.49 -10.69
C ALA A 37 -14.00 -3.74 -11.55
N LEU A 38 -15.04 -4.45 -11.98
CA LEU A 38 -16.13 -3.95 -12.81
C LEU A 38 -17.29 -3.41 -11.97
N GLY A 39 -17.41 -3.87 -10.72
CA GLY A 39 -18.42 -3.43 -9.77
C GLY A 39 -17.85 -2.76 -8.51
N ASP A 40 -18.68 -1.96 -7.84
CA ASP A 40 -18.29 -1.26 -6.61
C ASP A 40 -17.96 -2.23 -5.47
N GLU A 41 -18.65 -3.37 -5.38
CA GLU A 41 -18.35 -4.42 -4.40
C GLU A 41 -16.96 -5.04 -4.59
N GLU A 42 -16.55 -5.25 -5.84
CA GLU A 42 -15.21 -5.75 -6.19
C GLU A 42 -14.14 -4.72 -5.86
N LYS A 43 -14.41 -3.42 -6.10
CA LYS A 43 -13.50 -2.33 -5.73
C LYS A 43 -13.31 -2.24 -4.23
N GLU A 44 -14.39 -2.29 -3.45
CA GLU A 44 -14.31 -2.24 -1.99
C GLU A 44 -13.60 -3.47 -1.42
N THR A 45 -13.81 -4.66 -2.01
CA THR A 45 -13.05 -5.87 -1.65
C THR A 45 -11.56 -5.70 -1.92
N ALA A 46 -11.20 -5.16 -3.08
CA ALA A 46 -9.81 -4.92 -3.46
C ALA A 46 -9.14 -3.88 -2.55
N LYS A 47 -9.84 -2.79 -2.20
CA LYS A 47 -9.37 -1.80 -1.22
C LYS A 47 -9.14 -2.41 0.15
N ALA A 48 -10.07 -3.22 0.65
CA ALA A 48 -9.93 -3.91 1.93
C ALA A 48 -8.72 -4.86 1.95
N MET A 49 -8.41 -5.52 0.82
CA MET A 49 -7.21 -6.32 0.68
C MET A 49 -5.93 -5.48 0.76
N VAL A 50 -5.87 -4.34 0.06
CA VAL A 50 -4.71 -3.44 0.11
C VAL A 50 -4.53 -2.87 1.52
N TYR A 51 -5.64 -2.44 2.15
CA TYR A 51 -5.66 -1.90 3.50
C TYR A 51 -5.10 -2.88 4.53
N ASN A 52 -5.62 -4.11 4.56
CA ASN A 52 -5.17 -5.14 5.49
C ASN A 52 -3.69 -5.51 5.26
N ALA A 53 -3.26 -5.60 4.00
CA ALA A 53 -1.88 -5.94 3.67
C ALA A 53 -0.92 -4.81 4.08
N PHE A 54 -1.33 -3.55 3.89
CA PHE A 54 -0.56 -2.37 4.30
C PHE A 54 -0.49 -2.24 5.83
N GLU A 55 -1.61 -2.39 6.52
CA GLU A 55 -1.65 -2.36 7.99
C GLU A 55 -0.71 -3.42 8.58
N THR A 56 -0.76 -4.65 8.05
CA THR A 56 0.12 -5.74 8.48
C THR A 56 1.60 -5.41 8.25
N TYR A 57 1.92 -4.82 7.09
CA TYR A 57 3.28 -4.37 6.77
C TYR A 57 3.72 -3.25 7.73
N ALA A 58 2.90 -2.23 7.95
CA ALA A 58 3.22 -1.09 8.80
C ALA A 58 3.47 -1.51 10.26
N VAL A 59 2.59 -2.36 10.81
CA VAL A 59 2.75 -2.92 12.16
C VAL A 59 4.04 -3.74 12.27
N SER A 60 4.38 -4.55 11.26
CA SER A 60 5.62 -5.33 11.25
C SER A 60 6.89 -4.46 11.29
N ARG A 61 6.79 -3.19 10.89
CA ARG A 61 7.87 -2.19 10.89
C ARG A 61 7.84 -1.28 12.12
N GLY A 62 6.94 -1.54 13.07
CA GLY A 62 6.82 -0.77 14.31
C GLY A 62 5.99 0.50 14.20
N ILE A 63 5.24 0.68 13.11
CA ILE A 63 4.25 1.75 12.96
C ILE A 63 3.01 1.37 13.79
N SER A 64 2.39 2.34 14.45
CA SER A 64 1.17 2.10 15.21
C SER A 64 -0.01 1.82 14.26
N VAL A 65 -0.96 0.98 14.70
CA VAL A 65 -2.18 0.71 13.90
C VAL A 65 -2.88 2.03 13.51
N PRO A 66 -3.18 2.97 14.41
CA PRO A 66 -3.84 4.23 14.03
C PRO A 66 -3.09 5.05 12.96
N ASP A 67 -1.75 5.05 12.99
CA ASP A 67 -0.95 5.76 12.00
C ASP A 67 -0.98 5.04 10.64
N ALA A 68 -1.01 3.70 10.64
CA ALA A 68 -1.14 2.90 9.44
C ALA A 68 -2.52 3.06 8.78
N GLU A 69 -3.58 3.08 9.59
CA GLU A 69 -4.95 3.34 9.16
C GLU A 69 -5.08 4.74 8.54
N ALA A 70 -4.57 5.77 9.22
CA ALA A 70 -4.59 7.14 8.73
C ALA A 70 -3.81 7.30 7.41
N PHE A 71 -2.68 6.61 7.25
CA PHE A 71 -1.93 6.62 6.00
C PHE A 71 -2.72 5.95 4.87
N CYS A 72 -3.32 4.78 5.12
CA CYS A 72 -4.17 4.10 4.15
C CYS A 72 -5.33 5.00 3.71
N GLU A 73 -6.09 5.58 4.63
CA GLU A 73 -7.24 6.42 4.28
C GLU A 73 -6.86 7.65 3.44
N GLN A 74 -5.66 8.21 3.67
CA GLN A 74 -5.21 9.41 2.97
C GLN A 74 -4.52 9.13 1.64
N HIS A 75 -3.85 7.98 1.51
CA HIS A 75 -2.93 7.71 0.42
C HIS A 75 -3.20 6.41 -0.34
N LEU A 76 -4.25 5.65 -0.02
CA LEU A 76 -4.55 4.39 -0.70
C LEU A 76 -4.75 4.56 -2.20
N ASP A 77 -5.52 5.57 -2.62
CA ASP A 77 -5.75 5.85 -4.04
C ASP A 77 -4.44 6.26 -4.75
N GLU A 78 -3.63 7.12 -4.11
CA GLU A 78 -2.31 7.52 -4.62
C GLU A 78 -1.35 6.32 -4.71
N LEU A 79 -1.39 5.41 -3.74
CA LEU A 79 -0.60 4.18 -3.71
C LEU A 79 -0.99 3.25 -4.85
N ILE A 80 -2.29 3.09 -5.09
CA ILE A 80 -2.84 2.31 -6.20
C ILE A 80 -2.36 2.91 -7.53
N GLU A 81 -2.42 4.23 -7.71
CA GLU A 81 -1.96 4.92 -8.91
C GLU A 81 -0.45 4.77 -9.13
N GLN A 82 0.37 4.93 -8.08
CA GLN A 82 1.82 4.78 -8.17
C GLN A 82 2.24 3.35 -8.51
N ILE A 83 1.59 2.33 -7.93
CA ILE A 83 1.85 0.93 -8.28
C ILE A 83 1.46 0.65 -9.72
N GLN A 84 0.33 1.18 -10.19
CA GLN A 84 -0.09 1.03 -11.58
C GLN A 84 0.86 1.67 -12.59
N ALA A 85 1.57 2.75 -12.22
CA ALA A 85 2.52 3.41 -13.10
C ALA A 85 3.83 2.61 -13.31
N VAL A 86 4.12 1.64 -12.44
CA VAL A 86 5.36 0.84 -12.45
C VAL A 86 5.15 -0.56 -13.05
N LEU A 87 3.90 -1.00 -13.23
CA LEU A 87 3.50 -2.25 -13.89
C LEU A 87 3.25 -2.06 -15.40
#